data_AF-A0A961JVS8-F1
#
_entry.id   AF-A0A961JVS8-F1
#
_cell.length_a   1.000
_cell.length_b   1.000
_cell.length_c   1.000
_cell.angle_alpha   90.00
_cell.angle_beta   90.00
_cell.angle_gamma   90.00
#
_symmetry.space_group_name_H-M   'P 1'
#
loop_
_entity.id
_entity.type
_entity.pdbx_description
1 polymer ?
#
loop_
_entity_poly.entity_id
_entity_poly.type
_entity_poly.pdbx_seq_one_letter_code
_entity_poly.pdbx_strand_id
1 'polypeptide(L)'
;MPDLTPELLTEIRARFAHVETCPFEGERVFFENAGGALTLNSVVETSARLAAIPDNQGRDNGASRALQQMIDDARADMQVFFNTPDRNFFVGESGTELLFRLIRAACLGTPAGR
;
A
#
# COMPACT_ATOMS: atom_id res chain seq x y z
N MET A 1 -23.31 19.27 -12.73
CA MET A 1 -23.77 17.87 -12.87
C MET A 1 -23.32 17.13 -11.64
N PRO A 2 -24.03 16.11 -11.12
CA PRO A 2 -23.45 15.29 -10.07
C PRO A 2 -22.17 14.65 -10.61
N ASP A 3 -21.07 14.78 -9.88
CA ASP A 3 -19.74 14.29 -10.28
C ASP A 3 -19.65 12.75 -10.28
N LEU A 4 -20.71 12.05 -9.85
CA LEU A 4 -20.83 10.60 -9.80
C LEU A 4 -22.12 10.15 -10.51
N THR A 5 -21.99 9.45 -11.64
CA THR A 5 -23.12 8.81 -12.33
C THR A 5 -23.29 7.35 -11.84
N PRO A 6 -24.49 6.77 -11.98
CA PRO A 6 -24.72 5.35 -11.65
C PRO A 6 -23.79 4.40 -12.41
N GLU A 7 -23.47 4.72 -13.66
CA GLU A 7 -22.57 3.94 -14.51
C GLU A 7 -21.14 4.00 -13.96
N LEU A 8 -20.65 5.19 -13.63
CA LEU A 8 -19.32 5.36 -13.02
C LEU A 8 -19.23 4.65 -11.67
N LEU A 9 -20.29 4.71 -10.85
CA LEU A 9 -20.31 4.00 -9.57
C LEU A 9 -20.23 2.48 -9.77
N THR A 10 -20.97 1.95 -10.75
CA THR A 10 -20.90 0.53 -11.13
C THR A 10 -19.49 0.14 -11.55
N GLU A 11 -18.85 0.96 -12.40
CA GLU A 11 -17.47 0.74 -12.86
C GLU A 11 -16.45 0.76 -11.73
N ILE A 12 -16.58 1.69 -10.77
CA ILE A 12 -15.70 1.77 -9.60
C ILE A 12 -15.88 0.53 -8.73
N ARG A 13 -17.12 0.14 -8.41
CA ARG A 13 -17.43 -1.02 -7.57
C ARG A 13 -16.86 -2.30 -8.17
N ALA A 14 -17.00 -2.50 -9.48
CA ALA A 14 -16.49 -3.68 -10.17
C ALA A 14 -14.95 -3.90 -10.01
N ARG A 15 -14.19 -2.87 -9.62
CA ARG A 15 -12.75 -2.99 -9.39
C ARG A 15 -12.38 -3.56 -8.03
N PHE A 16 -13.30 -3.60 -7.07
CA PHE A 16 -13.03 -4.06 -5.71
C PHE A 16 -13.41 -5.52 -5.53
N ALA A 17 -12.49 -6.29 -4.94
CA ALA A 17 -12.74 -7.67 -4.55
C ALA A 17 -13.83 -7.70 -3.47
N HIS A 18 -14.78 -8.62 -3.63
CA HIS A 18 -15.83 -8.89 -2.64
C HIS A 18 -16.73 -7.69 -2.31
N VAL A 19 -16.85 -6.68 -3.18
CA VAL A 19 -17.62 -5.46 -2.89
C VAL A 19 -19.10 -5.72 -2.58
N GLU A 20 -19.75 -6.60 -3.37
CA GLU A 20 -21.16 -6.96 -3.21
C GLU A 20 -21.37 -8.17 -2.29
N THR A 21 -20.38 -9.06 -2.21
CA THR A 21 -20.53 -10.37 -1.56
C THR A 21 -19.37 -10.70 -0.64
N CYS A 22 -19.70 -11.05 0.60
CA CYS A 22 -18.81 -11.80 1.49
C CYS A 22 -18.74 -13.26 1.00
N PRO A 23 -17.55 -13.83 0.78
CA PRO A 23 -17.42 -15.22 0.36
C PRO A 23 -17.90 -16.25 1.40
N PHE A 24 -18.22 -15.79 2.62
CA PHE A 24 -18.67 -16.64 3.73
C PHE A 24 -20.13 -16.41 4.13
N GLU A 25 -20.66 -15.20 3.93
CA GLU A 25 -21.97 -14.79 4.44
C GLU A 25 -22.96 -14.33 3.35
N GLY A 26 -22.52 -14.29 2.08
CA GLY A 26 -23.37 -13.88 0.96
C GLY A 26 -23.37 -12.37 0.71
N GLU A 27 -24.50 -11.80 0.30
CA GLU A 27 -24.64 -10.38 -0.03
C GLU A 27 -24.30 -9.47 1.16
N ARG A 28 -23.59 -8.36 0.92
CA ARG A 28 -23.17 -7.43 1.98
C ARG A 28 -23.19 -5.97 1.54
N VAL A 29 -23.23 -5.09 2.55
CA VAL A 29 -22.87 -3.68 2.42
C VAL A 29 -21.73 -3.40 3.40
N PHE A 30 -20.54 -3.04 2.88
CA PHE A 30 -19.34 -2.87 3.70
C PHE A 30 -19.16 -1.41 4.16
N PHE A 31 -19.47 -1.12 5.43
CA PHE A 31 -19.31 0.21 6.05
C PHE A 31 -18.24 0.29 7.15
N GLU A 32 -17.40 -0.73 7.30
CA GLU A 32 -16.30 -0.79 8.30
C GLU A 32 -14.96 -0.24 7.76
N ASN A 33 -15.00 0.75 6.85
CA ASN A 33 -13.82 1.25 6.13
C ASN A 33 -12.74 1.86 7.04
N ALA A 34 -13.10 2.28 8.25
CA ALA A 34 -12.16 2.77 9.25
C ALA A 34 -11.28 1.66 9.85
N GLY A 35 -11.80 0.43 9.93
CA GLY A 35 -11.06 -0.74 10.41
C GLY A 35 -10.25 -1.45 9.32
N GLY A 36 -10.64 -1.30 8.06
CA GLY A 36 -9.93 -1.83 6.90
C GLY A 36 -10.64 -1.49 5.60
N ALA A 37 -9.89 -1.40 4.49
CA ALA A 37 -10.45 -1.04 3.18
C ALA A 37 -10.79 -2.28 2.34
N LEU A 38 -11.71 -2.11 1.38
CA LEU A 38 -11.84 -3.05 0.27
C LEU A 38 -10.58 -3.02 -0.60
N THR A 39 -10.15 -4.19 -1.06
CA THR A 39 -8.95 -4.33 -1.90
C THR A 39 -9.34 -4.34 -3.37
N LEU A 40 -8.57 -3.64 -4.22
CA LEU A 40 -8.75 -3.74 -5.68
C LEU A 40 -8.38 -5.14 -6.19
N ASN A 41 -9.10 -5.64 -7.18
CA ASN A 41 -8.81 -6.92 -7.84
C ASN A 41 -7.35 -6.94 -8.38
N SER A 42 -6.91 -5.85 -8.99
CA SER A 42 -5.55 -5.71 -9.51
C SER A 42 -4.46 -5.75 -8.42
N VAL A 43 -4.78 -5.27 -7.22
CA VAL A 43 -3.86 -5.33 -6.06
C VAL A 43 -3.77 -6.75 -5.54
N VAL A 44 -4.89 -7.50 -5.49
CA VAL A 44 -4.90 -8.93 -5.14
C VAL A 44 -4.03 -9.73 -6.11
N GLU A 45 -4.24 -9.56 -7.42
CA GLU A 45 -3.46 -10.24 -8.46
C GLU A 45 -1.97 -9.91 -8.39
N THR A 46 -1.65 -8.62 -8.23
CA THR A 46 -0.26 -8.17 -8.12
C THR A 46 0.42 -8.74 -6.88
N SER A 47 -0.28 -8.75 -5.74
CA SER A 47 0.24 -9.30 -4.49
C SER A 47 0.50 -10.80 -4.62
N ALA A 48 -0.44 -11.56 -5.18
CA ALA A 48 -0.28 -12.99 -5.42
C ALA A 48 0.91 -13.29 -6.35
N ARG A 49 1.04 -12.51 -7.43
CA ARG A 49 2.16 -12.64 -8.38
C ARG A 49 3.51 -12.39 -7.73
N LEU A 50 3.65 -11.31 -6.95
CA LEU A 50 4.92 -10.96 -6.31
C LEU A 50 5.27 -11.87 -5.14
N ALA A 51 4.29 -12.33 -4.36
CA ALA A 51 4.50 -13.27 -3.26
C ALA A 51 5.01 -14.64 -3.75
N ALA A 52 4.74 -15.00 -5.01
CA ALA A 52 5.23 -16.24 -5.61
C ALA A 52 6.70 -16.19 -6.05
N ILE A 53 7.35 -15.01 -6.02
CA ILE A 53 8.76 -14.85 -6.41
C ILE A 53 9.64 -15.13 -5.17
N PRO A 54 10.55 -16.12 -5.21
CA PRO A 54 11.34 -16.49 -4.02
C PRO A 54 12.58 -15.62 -3.81
N ASP A 55 13.00 -14.86 -4.82
CA ASP A 55 14.17 -13.98 -4.76
C ASP A 55 13.91 -12.77 -3.87
N ASN A 56 14.94 -12.36 -3.13
CA ASN A 56 14.93 -11.14 -2.35
C ASN A 56 15.83 -10.08 -2.99
N GLN A 57 15.64 -8.83 -2.59
CA GLN A 57 16.48 -7.71 -2.97
C GLN A 57 17.91 -7.86 -2.45
N GLY A 58 18.86 -7.18 -3.11
CA GLY A 58 20.26 -7.11 -2.67
C GLY A 58 21.13 -8.31 -3.05
N ARG A 59 20.69 -9.14 -4.01
CA ARG A 59 21.47 -10.25 -4.55
C ARG A 59 21.99 -9.90 -5.95
N ASP A 60 23.15 -10.43 -6.32
CA ASP A 60 23.69 -10.26 -7.67
C ASP A 60 23.06 -11.25 -8.65
N ASN A 61 21.78 -11.05 -8.97
CA ASN A 61 21.06 -11.82 -9.98
C ASN A 61 20.01 -10.95 -10.69
N GLY A 62 19.45 -11.48 -11.79
CA GLY A 62 18.48 -10.75 -12.60
C GLY A 62 17.17 -10.44 -11.87
N ALA A 63 16.66 -11.41 -11.10
CA ALA A 63 15.40 -11.27 -10.37
C ALA A 63 15.48 -10.17 -9.30
N SER A 64 16.55 -10.18 -8.50
CA SER A 64 16.82 -9.16 -7.48
C SER A 64 16.91 -7.76 -8.06
N ARG A 65 17.59 -7.59 -9.21
CA ARG A 65 17.64 -6.28 -9.90
C ARG A 65 16.26 -5.83 -10.39
N ALA A 66 15.48 -6.74 -10.97
CA ALA A 66 14.13 -6.44 -11.46
C ALA A 66 13.18 -6.06 -10.31
N LEU A 67 13.24 -6.80 -9.20
CA LEU A 67 12.45 -6.49 -8.02
C LEU A 67 12.88 -5.15 -7.41
N GLN A 68 14.17 -4.81 -7.39
CA GLN A 68 14.65 -3.53 -6.85
C GLN A 68 14.15 -2.36 -7.72
N GLN A 69 14.17 -2.52 -9.05
CA GLN A 69 13.60 -1.53 -9.97
C GLN A 69 12.12 -1.27 -9.67
N MET A 70 11.31 -2.31 -9.42
CA MET A 70 9.90 -2.14 -9.06
C MET A 70 9.72 -1.34 -7.76
N ILE A 71 10.60 -1.51 -6.77
CA ILE A 71 10.57 -0.72 -5.53
C ILE A 71 10.89 0.74 -5.82
N ASP A 72 11.87 1.01 -6.68
CA ASP A 72 12.29 2.37 -7.00
C ASP A 72 11.23 3.10 -7.83
N ASP A 73 10.56 2.41 -8.76
CA ASP A 73 9.41 2.93 -9.50
C ASP A 73 8.25 3.26 -8.53
N ALA A 74 7.94 2.36 -7.58
CA ALA A 74 6.90 2.61 -6.58
C ALA A 74 7.22 3.82 -5.69
N ARG A 75 8.49 4.05 -5.34
CA ARG A 75 8.91 5.25 -4.60
C ARG A 75 8.73 6.52 -5.43
N ALA A 76 9.03 6.48 -6.73
CA ALA A 76 8.79 7.62 -7.62
C ALA A 76 7.29 7.93 -7.73
N ASP A 77 6.43 6.92 -7.84
CA ASP A 77 4.98 7.09 -7.82
C ASP A 77 4.49 7.72 -6.50
N MET A 78 5.07 7.33 -5.35
CA MET A 78 4.77 7.96 -4.07
C MET A 78 5.15 9.45 -4.05
N GLN A 79 6.28 9.83 -4.65
CA GLN A 79 6.69 11.24 -4.73
C GLN A 79 5.65 12.07 -5.50
N VAL A 80 5.13 11.52 -6.60
CA VAL A 80 4.03 12.14 -7.37
C VAL A 80 2.76 12.21 -6.52
N PHE A 81 2.35 11.09 -5.91
CA PHE A 81 1.11 10.99 -5.14
C PHE A 81 1.06 11.97 -3.95
N PHE A 82 2.16 12.12 -3.22
CA PHE A 82 2.25 13.02 -2.07
C PHE A 82 2.72 14.44 -2.46
N ASN A 83 2.99 14.72 -3.73
CA ASN A 83 3.55 15.99 -4.22
C ASN A 83 4.84 16.39 -3.43
N THR A 84 5.75 15.45 -3.29
CA THR A 84 7.00 15.61 -2.52
C THR A 84 8.21 15.20 -3.36
N PRO A 85 8.55 15.97 -4.41
CA PRO A 85 9.72 15.69 -5.22
C PRO A 85 10.97 15.69 -4.34
N ASP A 86 11.90 14.78 -4.64
CA ASP A 86 13.19 14.65 -3.97
C ASP A 86 13.11 14.37 -2.45
N ARG A 87 11.98 13.84 -1.97
CA ARG A 87 11.84 13.35 -0.59
C ARG A 87 11.98 11.85 -0.51
N ASN A 88 12.49 11.41 0.64
CA ASN A 88 12.64 10.00 0.95
C ASN A 88 11.38 9.48 1.63
N PHE A 89 10.90 8.34 1.15
CA PHE A 89 9.85 7.58 1.80
C PHE A 89 10.45 6.54 2.74
N PHE A 90 9.91 6.51 3.95
CA PHE A 90 10.23 5.53 4.96
C PHE A 90 9.04 4.58 5.12
N VAL A 91 9.30 3.28 4.89
CA VAL A 91 8.28 2.23 4.86
C VAL A 91 8.45 1.25 6.02
N GLY A 92 7.34 0.67 6.47
CA GLY A 92 7.27 -0.26 7.60
C GLY A 92 5.94 -1.00 7.61
N GLU A 93 5.77 -1.88 8.57
CA GLU A 93 4.63 -2.80 8.66
C GLU A 93 3.30 -2.07 8.92
N SER A 94 3.32 -1.00 9.73
CA SER A 94 2.12 -0.24 10.08
C SER A 94 2.45 1.18 10.51
N GLY A 95 1.45 2.07 10.49
CA GLY A 95 1.61 3.43 11.00
C GLY A 95 2.05 3.47 12.48
N THR A 96 1.54 2.55 13.30
CA THR A 96 1.95 2.41 14.71
C THR A 96 3.43 2.07 14.83
N GLU A 97 3.90 1.05 14.10
CA GLU A 97 5.31 0.64 14.12
C GLU A 97 6.24 1.79 13.67
N LEU A 98 5.87 2.50 12.61
CA LEU A 98 6.61 3.66 12.12
C LEU A 98 6.70 4.78 13.17
N LEU A 99 5.59 5.08 13.85
CA LEU A 99 5.57 6.08 14.93
C LEU A 99 6.52 5.69 16.07
N PHE A 100 6.48 4.44 16.53
CA PHE A 100 7.39 3.98 17.59
C PHE A 100 8.86 4.07 17.16
N ARG A 101 9.19 3.79 15.89
CA ARG A 101 10.55 3.95 15.37
C ARG A 101 11.00 5.40 15.36
N LEU A 102 10.13 6.32 14.93
CA LEU A 102 10.42 7.75 14.94
C LEU A 102 10.61 8.27 16.37
N ILE A 103 9.72 7.92 17.30
CA ILE A 103 9.83 8.29 18.72
C ILE A 103 11.14 7.76 19.32
N ARG A 104 11.46 6.48 19.09
CA ARG A 104 12.71 5.88 19.57
C ARG A 104 13.93 6.62 19.03
N ALA A 105 13.95 6.93 17.73
CA ALA A 105 15.05 7.66 17.11
C ALA A 105 15.22 9.06 17.72
N ALA A 106 14.12 9.78 17.96
CA ALA A 106 14.15 11.09 18.60
C ALA A 106 14.67 11.00 20.05
N CYS A 107 14.15 10.07 20.85
CA CYS A 107 14.54 9.94 22.26
C CYS A 107 16.00 9.52 22.44
N LEU A 108 16.48 8.56 21.64
CA LEU A 108 17.84 8.01 21.79
C LEU A 108 18.91 8.81 21.02
N GLY A 109 18.50 9.54 19.98
CA GLY A 109 19.39 10.39 19.19
C GLY A 109 19.62 11.78 19.80
N THR A 110 18.82 12.18 20.78
CA THR A 110 18.99 13.45 21.48
C THR A 110 20.15 13.35 22.48
N PRO A 111 21.10 14.30 22.51
CA PRO A 111 22.14 14.36 23.53
C PRO A 111 21.55 14.38 24.96
N ALA A 112 22.35 14.01 25.96
CA ALA A 112 21.95 14.19 27.35
C ALA A 112 21.50 15.65 27.58
N GLY A 113 20.29 15.81 28.12
CA GLY A 113 19.66 17.12 28.28
C GLY A 113 20.47 18.07 29.17
N ARG A 114 20.20 19.37 29.02
CA ARG A 114 20.48 20.37 30.05
C ARG A 114 19.46 20.26 31.18
#